data_AF-A0AAQ3RX61-F1
#
_entry.id   AF-A0AAQ3RX61-F1
#
_cell.length_a   1.000
_cell.length_b   1.000
_cell.length_c   1.000
_cell.angle_alpha   90.00
_cell.angle_beta   90.00
_cell.angle_gamma   90.00
#
_symmetry.space_group_name_H-M   'P 1'
#
loop_
_entity.id
_entity.type
_entity.pdbx_description
1 polymer ?
#
loop_
_entity_poly.entity_id
_entity_poly.type
_entity_poly.pdbx_seq_one_letter_code
_entity_poly.pdbx_strand_id
1 'polypeptide(L)'
;MGYEMKDLFKIGKKKKKNERSPTKIALLVENVMAELEVTAEEDVDLNRQGKPAINKLKKLPLLTEALSKKKLQLEFLDYGVLTILKNWLQPLPDGSLPNINIQTEILKILNDFPIDLEQYDRREQLKESGFRKVIMFLSKSDEDLSVNRKLAKELVDKWSRAIFNDIRFANMRNREDCRVPSRTSSPNKPKSGQSSSRQKINKTLHQLRTSRKTPLQAIKLSVDGRREWRRVTEGLAAASVMLASCFSVVTQKRFGMVLR
;
A
#
# COMPACT_ATOMS: atom_id res chain seq x y z
N MET A 1 -24.88 9.62 -9.42
CA MET A 1 -23.50 9.05 -9.32
C MET A 1 -23.41 7.70 -8.61
N GLY A 2 -24.47 7.12 -8.01
CA GLY A 2 -24.41 5.80 -7.36
C GLY A 2 -24.53 4.59 -8.31
N TYR A 3 -24.59 4.80 -9.63
CA TYR A 3 -24.97 3.80 -10.62
C TYR A 3 -23.79 3.19 -11.41
N GLU A 4 -22.60 3.81 -11.40
CA GLU A 4 -21.43 3.34 -12.18
C GLU A 4 -20.57 2.27 -11.48
N MET A 5 -20.71 2.09 -10.16
CA MET A 5 -19.81 1.19 -9.41
C MET A 5 -20.13 -0.29 -9.60
N LYS A 6 -21.34 -0.63 -10.04
CA LYS A 6 -21.78 -2.02 -10.20
C LYS A 6 -21.15 -2.69 -11.42
N ASP A 7 -20.69 -1.93 -12.40
CA ASP A 7 -20.23 -2.47 -13.69
C ASP A 7 -18.74 -2.85 -13.69
N LEU A 8 -17.91 -2.25 -12.83
CA LEU A 8 -16.49 -2.63 -12.64
C LEU A 8 -16.34 -4.11 -12.27
N PHE A 9 -17.31 -4.62 -11.54
CA PHE A 9 -17.28 -5.95 -10.97
C PHE A 9 -18.36 -6.90 -11.50
N LYS A 10 -19.44 -6.39 -12.11
CA LYS A 10 -20.47 -7.19 -12.80
C LYS A 10 -20.28 -7.17 -14.32
N ILE A 11 -19.33 -7.96 -14.79
CA ILE A 11 -19.36 -8.49 -16.15
C ILE A 11 -19.44 -10.01 -16.03
N GLY A 12 -20.65 -10.55 -16.29
CA GLY A 12 -20.88 -11.98 -16.53
C GLY A 12 -21.88 -12.71 -15.62
N LYS A 13 -23.15 -12.30 -15.55
CA LYS A 13 -24.23 -13.29 -15.42
C LYS A 13 -24.65 -13.70 -16.84
N LYS A 14 -24.26 -14.92 -17.25
CA LYS A 14 -24.44 -15.60 -18.56
C LYS A 14 -23.48 -15.22 -19.71
N LYS A 15 -22.28 -15.81 -19.70
CA LYS A 15 -21.76 -16.76 -20.73
C LYS A 15 -20.24 -16.98 -20.54
N LYS A 16 -19.85 -18.25 -20.54
CA LYS A 16 -18.52 -18.85 -20.77
C LYS A 16 -17.36 -18.42 -19.85
N LYS A 17 -17.03 -19.33 -18.93
CA LYS A 17 -15.70 -19.72 -18.46
C LYS A 17 -14.64 -18.59 -18.37
N ASN A 18 -14.73 -17.88 -17.26
CA ASN A 18 -13.66 -17.30 -16.45
C ASN A 18 -12.21 -17.49 -16.95
N GLU A 19 -11.76 -16.59 -17.83
CA GLU A 19 -10.35 -16.22 -17.97
C GLU A 19 -10.30 -14.74 -18.34
N ARG A 20 -10.39 -13.85 -17.33
CA ARG A 20 -9.96 -12.47 -17.54
C ARG A 20 -8.45 -12.55 -17.78
N SER A 21 -7.95 -12.00 -18.88
CA SER A 21 -6.51 -12.01 -19.14
C SER A 21 -5.76 -11.36 -17.97
N PRO A 22 -4.55 -11.82 -17.63
CA PRO A 22 -3.75 -11.22 -16.57
C PRO A 22 -3.64 -9.69 -16.71
N THR A 23 -3.45 -9.21 -17.93
CA THR A 23 -3.44 -7.78 -18.28
C THR A 23 -4.73 -7.05 -17.90
N LYS A 24 -5.89 -7.67 -18.11
CA LYS A 24 -7.18 -7.06 -17.76
C LYS A 24 -7.40 -7.03 -16.25
N ILE A 25 -6.83 -7.97 -15.51
CA ILE A 25 -6.87 -7.98 -14.04
C ILE A 25 -5.98 -6.86 -13.50
N ALA A 26 -4.75 -6.75 -13.99
CA ALA A 26 -3.81 -5.69 -13.64
C ALA A 26 -4.41 -4.29 -13.85
N LEU A 27 -4.98 -4.02 -15.04
CA LEU A 27 -5.64 -2.75 -15.35
C LEU A 27 -6.84 -2.47 -14.44
N LEU A 28 -7.62 -3.49 -14.09
CA LEU A 28 -8.74 -3.33 -13.17
C LEU A 28 -8.26 -2.95 -11.76
N VAL A 29 -7.23 -3.64 -11.27
CA VAL A 29 -6.66 -3.37 -9.95
C VAL A 29 -6.04 -1.99 -9.90
N GLU A 30 -5.27 -1.61 -10.93
CA GLU A 30 -4.67 -0.28 -11.05
C GLU A 30 -5.73 0.84 -11.02
N ASN A 31 -6.80 0.70 -11.80
CA ASN A 31 -7.89 1.68 -11.82
C ASN A 31 -8.56 1.81 -10.45
N VAL A 32 -8.86 0.68 -9.80
CA VAL A 32 -9.47 0.68 -8.46
C VAL A 32 -8.53 1.31 -7.42
N MET A 33 -7.24 0.99 -7.47
CA MET A 33 -6.23 1.57 -6.59
C MET A 33 -6.15 3.09 -6.76
N ALA A 34 -6.05 3.57 -7.99
CA ALA A 34 -6.02 5.00 -8.29
C ALA A 34 -7.29 5.72 -7.78
N GLU A 35 -8.46 5.14 -8.01
CA GLU A 35 -9.73 5.72 -7.56
C GLU A 35 -9.83 5.80 -6.03
N LEU A 36 -9.40 4.76 -5.32
CA LEU A 36 -9.41 4.73 -3.85
C LEU A 36 -8.36 5.68 -3.24
N GLU A 37 -7.22 5.87 -3.89
CA GLU A 37 -6.19 6.82 -3.47
C GLU A 37 -6.70 8.26 -3.62
N VAL A 38 -7.21 8.62 -4.81
CA VAL A 38 -7.79 9.95 -5.08
C VAL A 38 -8.91 10.26 -4.09
N THR A 39 -9.78 9.29 -3.83
CA THR A 39 -10.88 9.44 -2.85
C THR A 39 -10.36 9.82 -1.46
N ALA A 40 -9.25 9.22 -1.01
CA ALA A 40 -8.67 9.53 0.29
C ALA A 40 -8.06 10.93 0.31
N GLU A 41 -7.35 11.33 -0.75
CA GLU A 41 -6.76 12.67 -0.89
C GLU A 41 -7.83 13.76 -0.92
N GLU A 42 -8.90 13.58 -1.69
CA GLU A 42 -10.00 14.53 -1.78
C GLU A 42 -10.66 14.81 -0.43
N ASP A 43 -10.89 13.76 0.37
CA ASP A 43 -11.46 13.94 1.71
C ASP A 43 -10.51 14.71 2.64
N VAL A 44 -9.20 14.50 2.50
CA VAL A 44 -8.18 15.28 3.24
C VAL A 44 -8.24 16.75 2.83
N ASP A 45 -8.35 17.03 1.54
CA ASP A 45 -8.42 18.40 1.02
C ASP A 45 -9.75 19.09 1.35
N LEU A 46 -10.87 18.37 1.33
CA LEU A 46 -12.17 18.86 1.80
C LEU A 46 -12.11 19.20 3.29
N ASN A 47 -11.50 18.34 4.11
CA ASN A 47 -11.34 18.59 5.54
C ASN A 47 -10.48 19.84 5.81
N ARG A 48 -9.37 20.03 5.08
CA ARG A 48 -8.54 21.26 5.15
C ARG A 48 -9.32 22.53 4.80
N GLN A 49 -10.31 22.41 3.90
CA GLN A 49 -11.18 23.51 3.51
C GLN A 49 -12.37 23.71 4.47
N GLY A 50 -12.49 22.91 5.54
CA GLY A 50 -13.64 22.92 6.45
C GLY A 50 -14.93 22.40 5.80
N LYS A 51 -14.85 21.65 4.70
CA LYS A 51 -15.99 21.08 3.99
C LYS A 51 -16.23 19.61 4.42
N PRO A 52 -17.48 19.13 4.37
CA PRO A 52 -17.77 17.72 4.68
C PRO A 52 -17.04 16.73 3.76
N ALA A 53 -16.19 15.89 4.35
CA ALA A 53 -15.42 14.85 3.67
C ALA A 53 -16.20 13.52 3.67
N ILE A 54 -17.02 13.31 2.64
CA ILE A 54 -17.94 12.16 2.53
C ILE A 54 -17.57 11.19 1.41
N ASN A 55 -16.46 11.40 0.70
CA ASN A 55 -16.12 10.62 -0.49
C ASN A 55 -15.68 9.20 -0.11
N LYS A 56 -14.88 9.02 0.96
CA LYS A 56 -14.55 7.68 1.47
C LYS A 56 -15.80 6.88 1.84
N LEU A 57 -16.80 7.51 2.47
CA LEU A 57 -18.07 6.85 2.79
C LEU A 57 -18.82 6.39 1.53
N LYS A 58 -18.88 7.25 0.50
CA LYS A 58 -19.52 6.91 -0.78
C LYS A 58 -18.81 5.78 -1.52
N LYS A 59 -17.47 5.71 -1.41
CA LYS A 59 -16.64 4.72 -2.11
C LYS A 59 -16.35 3.46 -1.30
N LEU A 60 -16.75 3.41 -0.03
CA LEU A 60 -16.61 2.23 0.83
C LEU A 60 -17.16 0.93 0.19
N PRO A 61 -18.32 0.93 -0.51
CA PRO A 61 -18.80 -0.29 -1.18
C PRO A 61 -17.85 -0.82 -2.26
N LEU A 62 -17.15 0.06 -2.98
CA LEU A 62 -16.14 -0.34 -3.97
C LEU A 62 -14.95 -1.00 -3.31
N LEU A 63 -14.44 -0.39 -2.23
CA LEU A 63 -13.34 -0.94 -1.44
C LEU A 63 -13.68 -2.35 -0.94
N THR A 64 -14.86 -2.51 -0.34
CA THR A 64 -15.31 -3.81 0.19
C THR A 64 -15.52 -4.85 -0.92
N GLU A 65 -16.13 -4.48 -2.05
CA GLU A 65 -16.32 -5.40 -3.17
C GLU A 65 -15.00 -5.81 -3.82
N ALA A 66 -14.06 -4.89 -3.95
CA ALA A 66 -12.72 -5.13 -4.50
C ALA A 66 -11.95 -6.14 -3.63
N LEU A 67 -11.89 -5.89 -2.32
CA LEU A 67 -11.05 -6.64 -1.39
C LEU A 67 -11.68 -7.93 -0.87
N SER A 68 -13.00 -8.10 -0.97
CA SER A 68 -13.67 -9.37 -0.63
C SER A 68 -13.36 -10.49 -1.64
N LYS A 69 -12.87 -10.17 -2.84
CA LYS A 69 -12.57 -11.15 -3.89
C LYS A 69 -11.20 -11.77 -3.69
N LYS A 70 -11.15 -12.94 -3.05
CA LYS A 70 -9.91 -13.72 -2.79
C LYS A 70 -8.93 -13.80 -3.96
N LYS A 71 -9.43 -13.98 -5.19
CA LYS A 71 -8.58 -14.05 -6.41
C LYS A 71 -7.82 -12.76 -6.73
N LEU A 72 -8.34 -11.60 -6.31
CA LEU A 72 -7.73 -10.29 -6.56
C LEU A 72 -6.88 -9.81 -5.38
N GLN A 73 -7.01 -10.44 -4.20
CA GLN A 73 -6.35 -9.98 -2.98
C GLN A 73 -4.82 -9.93 -3.11
N LEU A 74 -4.22 -10.96 -3.71
CA LEU A 74 -2.77 -10.98 -3.96
C LEU A 74 -2.32 -9.84 -4.87
N GLU A 75 -3.06 -9.61 -5.97
CA GLU A 75 -2.78 -8.52 -6.89
C GLU A 75 -2.88 -7.16 -6.17
N PHE A 76 -3.92 -6.94 -5.35
CA PHE A 76 -4.03 -5.71 -4.55
C PHE A 76 -2.86 -5.52 -3.58
N LEU A 77 -2.33 -6.60 -2.98
CA LEU A 77 -1.13 -6.51 -2.14
C LEU A 77 0.09 -6.10 -2.95
N ASP A 78 0.27 -6.66 -4.14
CA ASP A 78 1.41 -6.36 -5.02
C ASP A 78 1.38 -4.90 -5.48
N TYR A 79 0.18 -4.34 -5.67
CA TYR A 79 -0.02 -2.93 -5.97
C TYR A 79 0.03 -2.00 -4.74
N GLY A 80 0.23 -2.54 -3.53
CA GLY A 80 0.45 -1.73 -2.32
C GLY A 80 -0.81 -1.24 -1.63
N VAL A 81 -1.91 -2.00 -1.68
CA VAL A 81 -3.20 -1.63 -1.05
C VAL A 81 -3.12 -1.29 0.44
N LEU A 82 -2.13 -1.83 1.16
CA LEU A 82 -1.91 -1.51 2.58
C LEU A 82 -1.64 -0.02 2.82
N THR A 83 -1.00 0.66 1.86
CA THR A 83 -0.77 2.11 1.93
C THR A 83 -2.07 2.89 1.73
N ILE A 84 -2.94 2.44 0.82
CA ILE A 84 -4.26 3.06 0.64
C ILE A 84 -5.12 2.85 1.88
N LEU A 85 -5.21 1.63 2.40
CA LEU A 85 -5.96 1.32 3.62
C LEU A 85 -5.45 2.13 4.82
N LYS A 86 -4.13 2.35 4.91
CA LYS A 86 -3.56 3.25 5.90
C LYS A 86 -4.12 4.66 5.76
N ASN A 87 -4.11 5.23 4.56
CA ASN A 87 -4.59 6.60 4.31
C ASN A 87 -6.09 6.73 4.59
N TRP A 88 -6.86 5.66 4.38
CA TRP A 88 -8.29 5.62 4.72
C TRP A 88 -8.56 5.60 6.23
N LEU A 89 -7.64 5.04 7.02
CA LEU A 89 -7.76 4.91 8.47
C LEU A 89 -7.00 5.98 9.27
N GLN A 90 -6.14 6.75 8.62
CA GLN A 90 -5.37 7.80 9.27
C GLN A 90 -6.32 8.94 9.73
N PRO A 91 -6.07 9.56 10.90
CA PRO A 91 -6.82 10.75 11.30
C PRO A 91 -6.76 11.84 10.22
N LEU A 92 -7.85 12.57 10.07
CA LEU A 92 -7.92 13.73 9.19
C LEU A 92 -7.04 14.88 9.72
N PRO A 93 -6.73 15.89 8.89
CA PRO A 93 -5.91 17.04 9.30
C PRO A 93 -6.41 17.80 10.53
N ASP A 94 -7.71 17.76 10.82
CA ASP A 94 -8.33 18.29 12.03
C ASP A 94 -8.15 17.39 13.28
N GLY A 95 -7.52 16.23 13.13
CA GLY A 95 -7.30 15.23 14.19
C GLY A 95 -8.44 14.23 14.34
N SER A 96 -9.56 14.40 13.65
CA SER A 96 -10.71 13.51 13.76
C SER A 96 -10.41 12.13 13.15
N LEU A 97 -10.90 11.08 13.82
CA LEU A 97 -10.86 9.73 13.28
C LEU A 97 -11.82 9.59 12.08
N PRO A 98 -11.48 8.73 11.11
CA PRO A 98 -12.41 8.42 10.03
C PRO A 98 -13.67 7.76 10.59
N ASN A 99 -14.77 7.93 9.85
CA ASN A 99 -16.08 7.44 10.26
C ASN A 99 -16.05 5.97 10.71
N ILE A 100 -16.75 5.67 11.80
CA ILE A 100 -16.78 4.34 12.43
C ILE A 100 -17.16 3.21 11.46
N ASN A 101 -18.01 3.47 10.47
CA ASN A 101 -18.38 2.47 9.47
C ASN A 101 -17.20 2.12 8.55
N ILE A 102 -16.39 3.12 8.15
CA ILE A 102 -15.16 2.89 7.37
C ILE A 102 -14.21 2.02 8.18
N GLN A 103 -14.00 2.36 9.45
CA GLN A 103 -13.12 1.60 10.33
C GLN A 103 -13.59 0.15 10.48
N THR A 104 -14.88 -0.05 10.77
CA THR A 104 -15.48 -1.37 10.96
C THR A 104 -15.29 -2.26 9.73
N GLU A 105 -15.60 -1.73 8.55
CA GLU A 105 -15.53 -2.50 7.30
C GLU A 105 -14.08 -2.83 6.92
N ILE A 106 -13.14 -1.89 7.08
CA ILE A 106 -11.73 -2.18 6.81
C ILE A 106 -11.20 -3.23 7.79
N LEU A 107 -11.50 -3.13 9.10
CA LEU A 107 -11.06 -4.12 10.08
C LEU A 107 -11.62 -5.52 9.80
N LYS A 108 -12.88 -5.63 9.37
CA LYS A 108 -13.48 -6.90 8.93
C LYS A 108 -12.78 -7.47 7.70
N ILE A 109 -12.57 -6.64 6.68
CA ILE A 109 -11.84 -7.04 5.46
C ILE A 109 -10.47 -7.61 5.85
N LEU A 110 -9.71 -6.92 6.70
CA LEU A 110 -8.38 -7.38 7.13
C LEU A 110 -8.41 -8.71 7.91
N ASN A 111 -9.47 -8.97 8.66
CA ASN A 111 -9.62 -10.24 9.34
C ASN A 111 -9.86 -11.39 8.36
N ASP A 112 -10.63 -11.13 7.30
CA ASP A 112 -10.95 -12.09 6.23
C ASP A 112 -9.87 -12.17 5.14
N PHE A 113 -8.95 -11.21 5.10
CA PHE A 113 -7.87 -11.07 4.12
C PHE A 113 -6.57 -11.64 4.71
N PRO A 114 -6.22 -12.90 4.41
CA PRO A 114 -5.04 -13.53 4.98
C PRO A 114 -3.77 -12.93 4.37
N ILE A 115 -3.16 -11.97 5.05
CA ILE A 115 -1.79 -11.55 4.77
C ILE A 115 -0.87 -12.66 5.29
N ASP A 116 -0.25 -13.40 4.38
CA ASP A 116 0.72 -14.45 4.71
C ASP A 116 2.02 -13.80 5.20
N LEU A 117 2.09 -13.57 6.50
CA LEU A 117 3.26 -13.00 7.16
C LEU A 117 4.37 -14.03 7.40
N GLU A 118 4.30 -15.25 6.91
CA GLU A 118 5.50 -16.10 6.86
C GLU A 118 6.41 -15.69 5.68
N GLN A 119 5.81 -15.10 4.64
CA GLN A 119 6.55 -14.55 3.50
C GLN A 119 7.25 -13.24 3.87
N TYR A 120 8.56 -13.18 3.59
CA TYR A 120 9.39 -12.00 3.87
C TYR A 120 8.84 -10.73 3.20
N ASP A 121 8.50 -10.80 1.91
CA ASP A 121 8.02 -9.65 1.14
C ASP A 121 6.73 -9.07 1.73
N ARG A 122 5.79 -9.92 2.14
CA ARG A 122 4.53 -9.49 2.79
C ARG A 122 4.79 -8.83 4.14
N ARG A 123 5.77 -9.36 4.89
CA ARG A 123 6.20 -8.78 6.17
C ARG A 123 6.81 -7.40 5.96
N GLU A 124 7.68 -7.23 4.98
CA GLU A 124 8.29 -5.94 4.65
C GLU A 124 7.23 -4.95 4.14
N GLN A 125 6.32 -5.34 3.25
CA GLN A 125 5.21 -4.47 2.81
C GLN A 125 4.35 -3.94 3.97
N LEU A 126 4.04 -4.80 4.96
CA LEU A 126 3.31 -4.37 6.15
C LEU A 126 4.10 -3.39 7.02
N LYS A 127 5.43 -3.54 7.10
CA LYS A 127 6.32 -2.63 7.83
C LYS A 127 6.48 -1.29 7.10
N GLU A 128 6.78 -1.33 5.81
CA GLU A 128 7.07 -0.16 4.97
C GLU A 128 5.85 0.73 4.79
N SER A 129 4.67 0.14 4.55
CA SER A 129 3.42 0.91 4.49
C SER A 129 3.17 1.67 5.79
N GLY A 130 3.66 1.17 6.93
CA GLY A 130 3.37 1.70 8.27
C GLY A 130 1.96 1.39 8.73
N PHE A 131 1.24 0.51 8.03
CA PHE A 131 -0.16 0.20 8.28
C PHE A 131 -0.38 -0.40 9.67
N ARG A 132 0.53 -1.29 10.12
CA ARG A 132 0.50 -1.86 11.48
C ARG A 132 0.43 -0.79 12.58
N LYS A 133 1.11 0.34 12.39
CA LYS A 133 1.10 1.43 13.39
C LYS A 133 -0.27 2.09 13.51
N VAL A 134 -0.97 2.27 12.38
CA VAL A 134 -2.32 2.85 12.37
C VAL A 134 -3.32 1.90 13.04
N ILE A 135 -3.26 0.60 12.76
CA ILE A 135 -4.13 -0.37 13.46
C ILE A 135 -3.80 -0.44 14.96
N MET A 136 -2.53 -0.30 15.35
CA MET A 136 -2.15 -0.21 16.75
C MET A 136 -2.71 1.05 17.42
N PHE A 137 -2.77 2.18 16.71
CA PHE A 137 -3.41 3.39 17.20
C PHE A 137 -4.91 3.17 17.45
N LEU A 138 -5.64 2.61 16.48
CA LEU A 138 -7.06 2.28 16.61
C LEU A 138 -7.34 1.23 17.70
N SER A 139 -6.38 0.38 18.03
CA SER A 139 -6.53 -0.59 19.13
C SER A 139 -6.50 0.06 20.53
N LYS A 140 -6.05 1.32 20.60
CA LYS A 140 -5.85 2.11 21.83
C LYS A 140 -6.78 3.32 21.94
N SER A 141 -7.47 3.73 20.87
CA SER A 141 -8.43 4.83 20.90
C SER A 141 -9.65 4.47 21.75
N ASP A 142 -10.10 5.44 22.55
CA ASP A 142 -11.33 5.34 23.34
C ASP A 142 -12.56 5.79 22.55
N GLU A 143 -12.37 6.45 21.40
CA GLU A 143 -13.43 6.94 20.51
C GLU A 143 -14.14 5.82 19.71
N ASP A 144 -13.58 4.62 19.69
CA ASP A 144 -14.09 3.51 18.87
C ASP A 144 -15.02 2.56 19.63
N LEU A 145 -15.94 1.95 18.88
CA LEU A 145 -16.79 0.87 19.39
C LEU A 145 -15.93 -0.28 19.94
N SER A 146 -16.37 -0.85 21.05
CA SER A 146 -15.68 -1.98 21.72
C SER A 146 -15.34 -3.14 20.78
N VAL A 147 -16.20 -3.39 19.78
CA VAL A 147 -16.03 -4.42 18.75
C VAL A 147 -14.85 -4.08 17.82
N ASN A 148 -14.75 -2.85 17.33
CA ASN A 148 -13.65 -2.43 16.45
C ASN A 148 -12.32 -2.46 17.17
N ARG A 149 -12.30 -1.98 18.42
CA ARG A 149 -11.11 -2.06 19.27
C ARG A 149 -10.65 -3.50 19.48
N LYS A 150 -11.59 -4.44 19.68
CA LYS A 150 -11.28 -5.87 19.80
C LYS A 150 -10.66 -6.43 18.50
N LEU A 151 -11.28 -6.16 17.34
CA LEU A 151 -10.75 -6.60 16.04
C LEU A 151 -9.36 -6.03 15.77
N ALA A 152 -9.14 -4.74 16.06
CA ALA A 152 -7.84 -4.11 15.92
C ALA A 152 -6.78 -4.74 16.83
N LYS A 153 -7.11 -5.05 18.09
CA LYS A 153 -6.21 -5.76 19.02
C LYS A 153 -5.84 -7.15 18.50
N GLU A 154 -6.82 -7.92 18.03
CA GLU A 154 -6.59 -9.26 17.48
C GLU A 154 -5.66 -9.24 16.26
N LEU A 155 -5.85 -8.27 15.35
CA LEU A 155 -4.98 -8.07 14.19
C LEU A 155 -3.55 -7.70 14.61
N VAL A 156 -3.40 -6.76 15.55
CA VAL A 156 -2.09 -6.34 16.08
C VAL A 156 -1.36 -7.51 16.72
N ASP A 157 -2.05 -8.32 17.52
CA ASP A 157 -1.47 -9.50 18.17
C ASP A 157 -1.03 -10.54 17.15
N LYS A 158 -1.89 -10.85 16.17
CA LYS A 158 -1.58 -11.80 15.08
C LYS A 158 -0.33 -11.38 14.33
N TRP A 159 -0.26 -10.12 13.90
CA TRP A 159 0.89 -9.61 13.15
C TRP A 159 2.16 -9.53 14.00
N SER A 160 2.02 -9.15 15.27
CA SER A 160 3.17 -9.10 16.20
C SER A 160 3.77 -10.48 16.39
N ARG A 161 2.94 -11.51 16.63
CA ARG A 161 3.41 -12.90 16.77
C ARG A 161 4.14 -13.40 15.54
N ALA A 162 3.58 -13.18 14.34
CA ALA A 162 4.21 -13.58 13.09
C ALA A 162 5.58 -12.91 12.88
N ILE A 163 5.68 -11.60 13.14
CA ILE A 163 6.94 -10.85 13.01
C ILE A 163 7.98 -11.32 14.03
N PHE A 164 7.60 -11.54 15.30
CA PHE A 164 8.54 -11.96 16.34
C PHE A 164 9.00 -13.41 16.20
N ASN A 165 8.14 -14.32 15.74
CA ASN A 165 8.50 -15.73 15.56
C ASN A 165 9.57 -15.87 14.47
N ASP A 166 9.43 -15.19 13.34
CA ASP A 166 10.42 -15.22 12.26
C ASP A 166 11.81 -14.72 12.71
N ILE A 167 11.86 -13.62 13.46
CA ILE A 167 13.12 -13.10 14.03
C ILE A 167 13.81 -14.16 14.91
N ARG A 168 13.05 -14.92 15.71
CA ARG A 168 13.62 -16.00 16.54
C ARG A 168 14.19 -17.13 15.69
N PHE A 169 13.45 -17.60 14.68
CA PHE A 169 13.91 -18.68 13.80
C PHE A 169 15.12 -18.25 12.94
N ALA A 170 15.14 -17.02 12.45
CA ALA A 170 16.30 -16.46 11.72
C ALA A 170 17.53 -16.36 12.62
N ASN A 171 17.36 -15.92 13.88
CA ASN A 171 18.45 -15.83 14.85
C ASN A 171 18.97 -17.20 15.30
N MET A 172 18.12 -18.23 15.34
CA MET A 172 18.56 -19.60 15.61
C MET A 172 19.35 -20.15 14.43
N ARG A 173 18.81 -20.14 13.20
CA ARG A 173 19.54 -20.58 11.99
C ARG A 173 20.95 -19.97 11.86
N ASN A 174 21.09 -18.67 12.15
CA ASN A 174 22.40 -17.99 12.12
C ASN A 174 23.39 -18.44 13.22
N ARG A 175 22.92 -19.05 14.32
CA ARG A 175 23.79 -19.62 15.38
C ARG A 175 24.27 -21.02 15.05
N GLU A 176 23.48 -21.82 14.34
CA GLU A 176 23.85 -23.18 13.95
C GLU A 176 24.93 -23.22 12.85
N ASP A 177 24.99 -22.22 11.95
CA ASP A 177 26.04 -22.11 10.91
C ASP A 177 27.45 -21.72 11.45
N CYS A 178 27.55 -21.35 12.72
CA CYS A 178 28.84 -21.07 13.38
C CYS A 178 29.43 -22.28 14.12
N ARG A 179 28.78 -23.45 14.11
CA ARG A 179 29.34 -24.67 14.69
C ARG A 179 30.26 -25.36 13.70
N VAL A 180 31.47 -24.82 13.57
CA VAL A 180 32.62 -25.54 12.99
C VAL A 180 32.78 -26.86 13.75
N PRO A 181 32.84 -28.04 13.11
CA PRO A 181 33.13 -29.29 13.81
C PRO A 181 34.48 -29.16 14.51
N SER A 182 34.44 -29.01 15.83
CA SER A 182 35.66 -28.98 16.64
C SER A 182 36.23 -30.38 16.63
N ARG A 183 37.20 -30.63 15.76
CA ARG A 183 38.06 -31.81 15.83
C ARG A 183 38.69 -31.83 17.22
N THR A 184 38.29 -32.78 18.04
CA THR A 184 38.95 -33.15 19.28
C THR A 184 40.41 -33.43 18.99
N SER A 185 41.31 -32.63 19.56
CA SER A 185 42.73 -32.94 19.61
C SER A 185 43.24 -32.74 21.04
N SER A 186 43.86 -33.80 21.54
CA SER A 186 44.48 -33.93 22.87
C SER A 186 45.58 -32.88 23.11
N PRO A 187 45.92 -32.60 24.39
CA PRO A 187 46.75 -31.46 24.74
C PRO A 187 48.24 -31.84 24.71
N ASN A 188 49.09 -30.95 24.20
CA ASN A 188 50.43 -30.70 24.76
C ASN A 188 51.01 -29.35 24.27
N LYS A 189 51.47 -28.57 25.25
CA LYS A 189 52.12 -27.23 25.20
C LYS A 189 53.64 -27.36 24.89
N PRO A 190 54.48 -26.30 24.83
CA PRO A 190 54.28 -24.86 24.55
C PRO A 190 55.41 -24.13 23.73
N LYS A 191 55.22 -22.80 23.54
CA LYS A 191 56.19 -21.67 23.41
C LYS A 191 56.66 -21.17 22.03
N SER A 192 56.37 -19.88 21.81
CA SER A 192 57.28 -18.76 21.52
C SER A 192 57.01 -17.96 20.24
N GLY A 193 57.07 -16.63 20.36
CA GLY A 193 57.56 -15.76 19.29
C GLY A 193 56.54 -15.06 18.39
N GLN A 194 56.48 -13.74 18.54
CA GLN A 194 56.36 -12.73 17.49
C GLN A 194 54.97 -12.38 16.89
N SER A 195 54.47 -11.27 17.42
CA SER A 195 54.01 -10.09 16.68
C SER A 195 54.32 -10.04 15.17
N SER A 196 53.30 -10.21 14.32
CA SER A 196 53.25 -9.53 12.99
C SER A 196 51.90 -9.60 12.24
N SER A 197 50.83 -10.22 12.77
CA SER A 197 49.61 -10.47 11.96
C SER A 197 48.37 -9.64 12.33
N ARG A 198 48.42 -8.79 13.36
CA ARG A 198 47.28 -7.95 13.77
C ARG A 198 47.07 -6.68 12.93
N GLN A 199 48.00 -6.32 12.05
CA GLN A 199 47.88 -5.12 11.19
C GLN A 199 47.23 -5.38 9.83
N LYS A 200 47.02 -6.63 9.41
CA LYS A 200 46.41 -6.96 8.11
C LYS A 200 44.89 -7.10 8.14
N ILE A 201 44.28 -7.28 9.31
CA ILE A 201 42.82 -7.47 9.45
C ILE A 201 42.08 -6.12 9.49
N ASN A 202 42.75 -5.07 9.97
CA ASN A 202 42.14 -3.74 10.13
C ASN A 202 42.16 -2.91 8.83
N LYS A 203 43.00 -3.26 7.85
CA LYS A 203 43.01 -2.60 6.53
C LYS A 203 41.87 -3.10 5.63
N THR A 204 41.51 -4.38 5.70
CA THR A 204 40.42 -4.98 4.89
C THR A 204 39.02 -4.51 5.35
N LEU A 205 38.87 -4.15 6.63
CA LEU A 205 37.61 -3.62 7.18
C LEU A 205 37.36 -2.13 6.85
N HIS A 206 38.41 -1.36 6.56
CA HIS A 206 38.27 0.04 6.14
C HIS A 206 38.02 0.21 4.64
N GLN A 207 38.41 -0.78 3.82
CA GLN A 207 38.22 -0.78 2.37
C GLN A 207 36.82 -1.28 1.93
N LEU A 208 36.15 -2.09 2.77
CA LEU A 208 34.76 -2.53 2.52
C LEU A 208 33.70 -1.52 3.02
N ARG A 209 34.08 -0.54 3.85
CA ARG A 209 33.19 0.55 4.31
C ARG A 209 33.16 1.75 3.37
N THR A 210 34.09 1.89 2.44
CA THR A 210 34.12 3.00 1.47
C THR A 210 33.55 2.63 0.10
N SER A 211 33.23 1.35 -0.16
CA SER A 211 32.81 0.87 -1.49
C SER A 211 31.35 0.41 -1.60
N ARG A 212 30.45 0.89 -0.72
CA ARG A 212 29.00 0.89 -0.94
C ARG A 212 28.41 2.26 -0.62
N LYS A 213 28.77 3.23 -1.45
CA LYS A 213 27.97 4.44 -1.68
C LYS A 213 27.84 4.63 -3.19
N THR A 214 27.01 3.81 -3.81
CA THR A 214 26.34 4.18 -5.06
C THR A 214 24.89 4.49 -4.69
N PRO A 215 24.40 5.72 -4.93
CA PRO A 215 23.00 6.03 -4.71
C PRO A 215 22.21 5.36 -5.82
N LEU A 216 21.29 4.45 -5.46
CA LEU A 216 20.20 4.10 -6.35
C LEU A 216 19.28 5.32 -6.43
N GLN A 217 19.59 6.21 -7.37
CA GLN A 217 18.60 7.12 -7.90
C GLN A 217 17.73 6.38 -8.93
N ALA A 218 16.47 6.83 -9.04
CA ALA A 218 15.34 6.30 -9.79
C ALA A 218 14.62 5.11 -9.11
N ILE A 219 13.34 5.19 -8.71
CA ILE A 219 12.24 6.04 -9.16
C ILE A 219 11.64 6.74 -7.93
N LYS A 220 11.94 8.02 -7.77
CA LYS A 220 11.16 8.92 -6.91
C LYS A 220 10.49 9.90 -7.86
N LEU A 221 9.32 9.52 -8.38
CA LEU A 221 8.42 10.52 -8.94
C LEU A 221 8.05 11.44 -7.77
N SER A 222 8.64 12.63 -7.77
CA SER A 222 8.33 13.69 -6.83
C SER A 222 6.82 13.90 -6.80
N VAL A 223 6.27 14.20 -5.62
CA VAL A 223 4.85 14.57 -5.44
C VAL A 223 4.48 15.74 -6.37
N ASP A 224 5.45 16.59 -6.73
CA ASP A 224 5.27 17.66 -7.71
C ASP A 224 5.13 17.16 -9.15
N GLY A 225 5.83 16.08 -9.50
CA GLY A 225 5.67 15.43 -10.80
C GLY A 225 4.27 14.86 -11.00
N ARG A 226 3.64 14.32 -9.94
CA ARG A 226 2.24 13.84 -9.99
C ARG A 226 1.21 14.98 -10.09
N ARG A 227 1.49 16.15 -9.50
CA ARG A 227 0.68 17.37 -9.69
C ARG A 227 0.82 17.97 -11.09
N GLU A 228 1.99 17.87 -11.69
CA GLU A 228 2.23 18.29 -13.09
C GLU A 228 1.41 17.46 -14.08
N TRP A 229 1.38 16.12 -13.92
CA TRP A 229 0.52 15.25 -14.72
C TRP A 229 -0.97 15.57 -14.55
N ARG A 230 -1.42 15.91 -13.32
CA ARG A 230 -2.81 16.35 -13.05
C ARG A 230 -3.17 17.63 -13.80
N ARG A 231 -2.27 18.63 -13.84
CA ARG A 231 -2.45 19.88 -14.62
C ARG A 231 -2.49 19.63 -16.13
N VAL A 232 -1.70 18.70 -16.65
CA VAL A 232 -1.72 18.33 -18.08
C VAL A 232 -3.01 17.58 -18.45
N THR A 233 -3.51 16.69 -17.59
CA THR A 233 -4.78 15.98 -17.82
C THR A 233 -6.00 16.88 -17.66
N GLU A 234 -5.98 17.82 -16.72
CA GLU A 234 -7.04 18.83 -16.55
C GLU A 234 -7.04 19.83 -17.73
N GLY A 235 -5.87 20.18 -18.28
CA GLY A 235 -5.75 21.00 -19.48
C GLY A 235 -6.30 20.32 -20.74
N LEU A 236 -6.10 19.00 -20.89
CA LEU A 236 -6.67 18.21 -22.00
C LEU A 236 -8.19 18.03 -21.86
N ALA A 237 -8.70 17.85 -20.64
CA ALA A 237 -10.14 17.83 -20.39
C ALA A 237 -10.80 19.19 -20.66
N ALA A 238 -10.16 20.30 -20.26
CA ALA A 238 -10.62 21.65 -20.55
C ALA A 238 -10.58 21.98 -22.06
N ALA A 239 -9.56 21.50 -22.79
CA ALA A 239 -9.47 21.63 -24.25
C ALA A 239 -10.57 20.82 -24.97
N SER A 240 -10.92 19.63 -24.47
CA SER A 240 -12.07 18.85 -24.98
C SER A 240 -13.41 19.54 -24.73
N VAL A 241 -13.60 20.19 -23.58
CA VAL A 241 -14.82 20.96 -23.28
C VAL A 241 -14.89 22.25 -24.13
N MET A 242 -13.76 22.94 -24.33
CA MET A 242 -13.67 24.10 -25.23
C MET A 242 -13.92 23.72 -26.70
N LEU A 243 -13.38 22.60 -27.18
CA LEU A 243 -13.64 22.11 -28.53
C LEU A 243 -15.11 21.66 -28.69
N ALA A 244 -15.72 21.04 -27.67
CA ALA A 244 -17.14 20.69 -27.67
C ALA A 244 -18.05 21.93 -27.64
N SER A 245 -17.73 22.97 -26.86
CA SER A 245 -18.45 24.24 -26.86
C SER A 245 -18.26 25.03 -28.16
N CYS A 246 -17.07 25.02 -28.77
CA CYS A 246 -16.84 25.60 -30.09
C CYS A 246 -17.58 24.84 -31.20
N PHE A 247 -17.67 23.51 -31.12
CA PHE A 247 -18.47 22.71 -32.05
C PHE A 247 -19.97 23.01 -31.91
N SER A 248 -20.46 23.22 -30.68
CA SER A 248 -21.86 23.56 -30.40
C SER A 248 -22.22 24.97 -30.87
N VAL A 249 -21.33 25.95 -30.73
CA VAL A 249 -21.54 27.33 -31.22
C VAL A 249 -21.45 27.41 -32.76
N VAL A 250 -20.55 26.65 -33.38
CA VAL A 250 -20.42 26.60 -34.86
C VAL A 250 -21.60 25.87 -35.51
N THR A 251 -22.15 24.83 -34.89
CA THR A 251 -23.35 24.14 -35.40
C THR A 251 -24.63 24.96 -35.20
N GLN A 252 -24.74 25.75 -34.12
CA GLN A 252 -25.89 26.64 -33.89
C GLN A 252 -25.89 27.86 -34.83
N LYS A 253 -24.71 28.38 -35.23
CA LYS A 253 -24.59 29.42 -36.27
C LYS A 253 -24.85 28.91 -37.69
N ARG A 254 -24.58 27.63 -37.97
CA ARG A 254 -24.80 27.03 -39.30
C ARG A 254 -26.25 26.57 -39.52
N PHE A 255 -26.99 26.25 -38.46
CA PHE A 255 -28.42 25.94 -38.54
C PHE A 255 -29.35 27.16 -38.39
N GLY A 256 -28.88 28.26 -37.79
CA GLY A 256 -29.64 29.52 -37.69
C GLY A 256 -29.73 30.34 -39.00
N MET A 257 -29.04 29.94 -40.06
CA MET A 257 -29.07 30.58 -41.39
C MET A 257 -29.92 29.82 -42.42
N VAL A 258 -30.63 28.76 -42.01
CA VAL A 258 -31.54 27.99 -42.88
C VAL A 258 -33.02 28.14 -42.46
N LEU A 259 -33.30 28.86 -41.37
CA LEU A 259 -34.65 29.37 -41.06
C LEU A 259 -34.61 30.88 -40.86
N ARG A 260 -34.56 31.62 -41.97
CA ARG A 260 -35.15 32.95 -42.13
C ARG A 260 -35.39 33.22 -43.61
#